data_AF-E3M2N4-F1
#
_entry.id   AF-E3M2N4-F1
#
_cell.length_a   1.000
_cell.length_b   1.000
_cell.length_c   1.000
_cell.angle_alpha   90.00
_cell.angle_beta   90.00
_cell.angle_gamma   90.00
#
_symmetry.space_group_name_H-M   'P 1'
#
loop_
_entity.id
_entity.type
_entity.pdbx_description
1 polymer ?
#
loop_
_entity_poly.entity_id
_entity_poly.type
_entity_poly.pdbx_seq_one_letter_code
_entity_poly.pdbx_strand_id
1 'polypeptide(L)'
;MRIHLSLILLSFVVTSYSWECGIGAISSKISWLIAAPFDKRYVNSCCKQHDRHYEQYQCGRGYYTKEEADDIFCNCLNNSNSWWTRWITKPIFCAAVRMHRWFQSRFIDIC
;
A
#
# COMPACT_ATOMS: atom_id res chain seq x y z
N MET A 1 54.40 -5.84 -12.09
CA MET A 1 53.25 -5.00 -12.46
C MET A 1 52.28 -5.80 -13.31
N ARG A 2 51.14 -6.22 -12.75
CA ARG A 2 49.87 -6.46 -13.47
C ARG A 2 48.78 -6.50 -12.40
N ILE A 3 47.79 -5.65 -12.62
CA ILE A 3 46.97 -4.99 -11.62
C ILE A 3 46.01 -6.01 -10.99
N HIS A 4 45.91 -5.93 -9.66
CA HIS A 4 45.05 -6.74 -8.83
C HIS A 4 43.62 -6.78 -9.36
N LEU A 5 43.05 -8.00 -9.43
CA LEU A 5 41.61 -8.26 -9.41
C LEU A 5 41.01 -7.55 -8.19
N SER A 6 40.69 -6.28 -8.34
CA SER A 6 40.09 -5.47 -7.29
C SER A 6 38.59 -5.46 -7.57
N LEU A 7 37.91 -6.43 -6.96
CA LEU A 7 36.58 -6.30 -6.35
C LEU A 7 35.78 -5.04 -6.79
N ILE A 8 35.17 -5.10 -7.96
CA ILE A 8 33.95 -4.32 -8.23
C ILE A 8 32.79 -5.31 -8.30
N LEU A 9 32.63 -6.06 -7.20
CA LEU A 9 31.31 -6.47 -6.73
C LEU A 9 30.65 -5.19 -6.22
N LEU A 10 30.22 -4.32 -7.14
CA LEU A 10 29.20 -3.34 -6.83
C LEU A 10 27.93 -4.16 -6.62
N SER A 11 27.77 -4.66 -5.40
CA SER A 11 26.50 -5.14 -4.88
C SER A 11 25.55 -3.96 -4.92
N PHE A 12 24.94 -3.72 -6.07
CA PHE A 12 23.66 -3.04 -6.16
C PHE A 12 22.70 -3.90 -5.35
N VAL A 13 22.56 -3.58 -4.06
CA VAL A 13 21.38 -3.95 -3.30
C VAL A 13 20.25 -3.18 -3.95
N VAL A 14 19.72 -3.70 -5.06
CA VAL A 14 18.42 -3.30 -5.56
C VAL A 14 17.47 -3.76 -4.47
N THR A 15 17.10 -2.86 -3.55
CA THR A 15 15.97 -3.10 -2.68
C THR A 15 14.76 -3.24 -3.61
N SER A 16 14.41 -4.48 -3.94
CA SER A 16 13.18 -4.78 -4.66
C SER A 16 12.04 -4.32 -3.76
N TYR A 17 11.51 -3.15 -4.06
CA TYR A 17 10.36 -2.61 -3.35
C TYR A 17 9.15 -3.48 -3.70
N SER A 18 8.69 -4.31 -2.77
CA SER A 18 7.47 -5.09 -2.95
C SER A 18 6.27 -4.14 -2.97
N TRP A 19 5.48 -4.25 -4.03
CA TRP A 19 4.23 -3.51 -4.15
C TRP A 19 3.14 -4.26 -3.37
N GLU A 20 2.71 -3.68 -2.25
CA GLU A 20 1.71 -4.19 -1.31
C GLU A 20 0.31 -3.68 -1.62
N CYS A 21 0.14 -2.58 -2.37
CA CYS A 21 -1.20 -2.08 -2.65
C CYS A 21 -2.01 -3.06 -3.52
N GLY A 22 -3.13 -3.56 -3.02
CA GLY A 22 -4.12 -4.33 -3.78
C GLY A 22 -4.28 -5.76 -3.28
N ILE A 23 -5.45 -6.34 -3.56
CA ILE A 23 -5.82 -7.70 -3.20
C ILE A 23 -5.60 -8.60 -4.43
N GLY A 24 -4.44 -9.23 -4.50
CA GLY A 24 -4.04 -10.12 -5.60
C GLY A 24 -3.59 -9.41 -6.89
N ALA A 25 -3.14 -10.21 -7.86
CA ALA A 25 -2.33 -9.72 -8.99
C ALA A 25 -3.02 -8.66 -9.87
N ILE A 26 -4.33 -8.73 -10.09
CA ILE A 26 -5.05 -7.79 -10.97
C ILE A 26 -5.17 -6.43 -10.30
N SER A 27 -5.70 -6.39 -9.08
CA SER A 27 -5.88 -5.15 -8.35
C SER A 27 -4.54 -4.50 -7.98
N SER A 28 -3.48 -5.30 -7.75
CA SER A 28 -2.11 -4.80 -7.57
C SER A 28 -1.56 -4.08 -8.81
N LYS A 29 -1.84 -4.58 -10.02
CA LYS A 29 -1.43 -3.91 -11.26
C LYS A 29 -2.21 -2.60 -11.48
N ILE A 30 -3.51 -2.61 -11.19
CA ILE A 30 -4.36 -1.43 -11.32
C ILE A 30 -3.95 -0.35 -10.32
N SER A 31 -3.73 -0.71 -9.05
CA SER A 31 -3.28 0.21 -8.00
C SER A 31 -1.90 0.80 -8.35
N TRP A 32 -1.00 -0.01 -8.90
CA TRP A 32 0.30 0.45 -9.38
C TRP A 32 0.17 1.50 -10.49
N LEU A 33 -0.76 1.31 -11.42
CA LEU A 33 -1.02 2.25 -12.51
C LEU A 33 -1.64 3.56 -12.01
N ILE A 34 -2.61 3.50 -11.08
CA ILE A 34 -3.23 4.71 -10.50
C ILE A 34 -2.21 5.53 -9.70
N ALA A 35 -1.26 4.85 -9.04
CA ALA A 35 -0.14 5.48 -8.35
C ALA A 35 0.98 5.96 -9.32
N ALA A 36 0.92 5.61 -10.60
CA ALA A 36 1.90 6.01 -11.61
C ALA A 36 1.50 7.33 -12.26
N PRO A 37 1.89 8.47 -11.65
CA PRO A 37 3.09 9.17 -12.12
C PRO A 37 4.00 9.73 -11.01
N PHE A 38 3.57 9.76 -9.74
CA PHE A 38 4.30 10.41 -8.64
C PHE A 38 4.11 9.67 -7.30
N ASP A 39 5.14 9.68 -6.45
CA ASP A 39 5.08 9.24 -5.04
C ASP A 39 4.70 7.77 -4.76
N LYS A 40 4.95 6.85 -5.71
CA LYS A 40 4.68 5.41 -5.56
C LYS A 40 5.21 4.80 -4.25
N ARG A 41 6.42 5.21 -3.83
CA ARG A 41 7.02 4.74 -2.57
C ARG A 41 6.18 5.18 -1.38
N TYR A 42 5.75 6.44 -1.35
CA TYR A 42 4.89 6.95 -0.29
C TYR A 42 3.52 6.25 -0.29
N VAL A 43 2.85 6.16 -1.44
CA VAL A 43 1.56 5.48 -1.58
C VAL A 43 1.63 4.04 -1.07
N ASN A 44 2.66 3.30 -1.46
CA ASN A 44 2.78 1.92 -1.06
C ASN A 44 3.25 1.72 0.38
N SER A 45 3.89 2.73 1.00
CA SER A 45 4.08 2.73 2.45
C SER A 45 2.75 2.88 3.20
N CYS A 46 1.82 3.68 2.68
CA CYS A 46 0.46 3.77 3.22
C CYS A 46 -0.28 2.43 3.08
N CYS A 47 -0.20 1.76 1.92
CA CYS A 47 -0.81 0.44 1.73
C CYS A 47 -0.23 -0.60 2.70
N LYS A 48 1.09 -0.67 2.82
CA LYS A 48 1.75 -1.58 3.77
C LYS A 48 1.31 -1.36 5.22
N GLN A 49 1.03 -0.12 5.60
CA GLN A 49 0.53 0.20 6.94
C GLN A 49 -0.95 -0.20 7.09
N HIS A 50 -1.77 0.04 6.06
CA HIS A 50 -3.17 -0.38 5.99
C HIS A 50 -3.32 -1.90 6.10
N ASP A 51 -2.54 -2.66 5.36
CA ASP A 51 -2.60 -4.13 5.38
C ASP A 51 -2.26 -4.67 6.77
N ARG A 52 -1.26 -4.10 7.45
CA ARG A 52 -0.91 -4.46 8.83
C ARG A 52 -2.04 -4.19 9.82
N HIS A 53 -2.78 -3.09 9.65
CA HIS A 53 -3.94 -2.81 10.50
C HIS A 53 -5.06 -3.82 10.26
N TYR A 54 -5.27 -4.25 9.01
CA TYR A 54 -6.23 -5.30 8.67
C TYR A 54 -5.80 -6.69 9.18
N GLU A 55 -4.52 -7.05 9.08
CA GLU A 55 -3.99 -8.32 9.60
C GLU A 55 -4.16 -8.45 11.13
N GLN A 56 -4.05 -7.33 11.84
CA GLN A 56 -4.26 -7.26 13.29
C GLN A 56 -5.73 -7.33 13.69
N TYR A 57 -6.67 -7.15 12.76
CA TYR A 57 -8.10 -7.18 13.03
C TYR A 57 -8.66 -8.59 12.81
N GLN A 58 -9.09 -9.25 13.90
CA GLN A 58 -9.74 -10.56 13.86
C GLN A 58 -11.00 -10.55 14.74
N CYS A 59 -12.18 -10.74 14.14
CA CYS A 59 -13.48 -10.81 14.82
C CYS A 59 -13.70 -9.75 15.91
N GLY A 60 -13.50 -8.47 15.55
CA GLY A 60 -13.70 -7.34 16.46
C GLY A 60 -12.60 -7.15 17.49
N ARG A 61 -11.52 -7.95 17.43
CA ARG A 61 -10.32 -7.80 18.25
C ARG A 61 -9.16 -7.33 17.38
N GLY A 62 -8.55 -6.21 17.75
CA GLY A 62 -7.45 -5.59 17.05
C GLY A 62 -7.22 -4.19 17.62
N TYR A 63 -6.06 -3.59 17.34
CA TYR A 63 -5.77 -2.22 17.77
C TYR A 63 -6.62 -1.18 17.03
N TYR A 64 -7.02 -1.50 15.79
CA TYR A 64 -7.83 -0.66 14.93
C TYR A 64 -8.95 -1.49 14.33
N THR A 65 -10.16 -0.93 14.29
CA THR A 65 -11.25 -1.45 13.46
C THR A 65 -10.90 -1.30 11.98
N LYS A 66 -11.56 -2.08 11.11
CA LYS A 66 -11.41 -1.91 9.64
C LYS A 66 -11.74 -0.48 9.19
N GLU A 67 -12.69 0.17 9.85
CA GLU A 67 -13.05 1.57 9.59
C GLU A 67 -11.90 2.54 9.93
N GLU A 68 -11.36 2.42 11.13
CA GLU A 68 -10.23 3.26 11.56
C GLU A 68 -8.99 3.02 10.69
N ALA A 69 -8.74 1.78 10.29
CA ALA A 69 -7.67 1.44 9.36
C ALA A 69 -7.85 2.16 8.01
N ASP A 70 -9.06 2.15 7.44
CA ASP A 70 -9.38 2.86 6.19
C ASP A 70 -9.16 4.37 6.32
N ASP A 71 -9.57 4.97 7.44
CA ASP A 71 -9.44 6.41 7.67
C ASP A 71 -7.98 6.83 7.92
N ILE A 72 -7.21 6.03 8.66
CA ILE A 72 -5.75 6.22 8.82
C ILE A 72 -5.07 6.15 7.45
N PHE A 73 -5.43 5.17 6.63
CA PHE A 73 -4.90 5.03 5.27
C PHE A 73 -5.24 6.23 4.38
N CYS A 74 -6.49 6.68 4.40
CA CYS A 74 -6.92 7.87 3.67
C CYS A 74 -6.19 9.14 4.11
N ASN A 75 -5.96 9.29 5.42
CA ASN A 75 -5.17 10.38 5.97
C ASN A 75 -3.69 10.29 5.58
N CYS A 76 -3.12 9.07 5.54
CA CYS A 76 -1.76 8.85 5.05
C CYS A 76 -1.61 9.38 3.63
N LEU A 77 -2.51 9.03 2.70
CA LEU A 77 -2.48 9.55 1.33
C LEU A 77 -2.66 11.08 1.26
N ASN A 78 -3.43 11.66 2.18
CA ASN A 78 -3.63 13.11 2.26
C ASN A 78 -2.36 13.88 2.63
N ASN A 79 -1.46 13.25 3.40
CA ASN A 79 -0.20 13.84 3.85
C ASN A 79 0.95 13.72 2.82
N SER A 80 0.70 13.13 1.66
CA SER A 80 1.66 13.12 0.56
C SER A 80 1.96 14.54 0.07
N ASN A 81 3.21 14.81 -0.31
CA ASN A 81 3.60 16.06 -0.95
C ASN A 81 3.11 16.18 -2.40
N SER A 82 2.76 15.05 -3.02
CA SER A 82 2.27 14.97 -4.40
C SER A 82 0.82 15.44 -4.52
N TRP A 83 0.59 16.44 -5.37
CA TRP A 83 -0.77 16.86 -5.74
C TRP A 83 -1.57 15.70 -6.34
N TRP A 84 -0.95 14.89 -7.19
CA TRP A 84 -1.58 13.72 -7.80
C TRP A 84 -2.06 12.73 -6.74
N THR A 85 -1.23 12.47 -5.74
CA THR A 85 -1.59 11.53 -4.67
C THR A 85 -2.78 12.05 -3.86
N ARG A 86 -2.80 13.34 -3.51
CA ARG A 86 -3.88 13.94 -2.71
C ARG A 86 -5.22 14.03 -3.46
N TRP A 87 -5.19 14.30 -4.76
CA TRP A 87 -6.40 14.64 -5.53
C TRP A 87 -6.87 13.55 -6.49
N ILE A 88 -6.00 12.63 -6.90
CA ILE A 88 -6.33 11.53 -7.82
C ILE A 88 -6.22 10.19 -7.11
N THR A 89 -5.07 9.85 -6.54
CA THR A 89 -4.85 8.55 -5.91
C THR A 89 -5.72 8.36 -4.67
N LYS A 90 -5.76 9.35 -3.76
CA LYS A 90 -6.55 9.31 -2.52
C LYS A 90 -8.02 8.98 -2.75
N PRO A 91 -8.81 9.74 -3.54
CA PRO A 91 -10.23 9.45 -3.68
C PRO A 91 -10.49 8.05 -4.24
N ILE A 92 -9.69 7.59 -5.21
CA ILE A 92 -9.85 6.27 -5.82
C ILE A 92 -9.54 5.16 -4.81
N PHE A 93 -8.42 5.25 -4.11
CA PHE A 93 -8.01 4.23 -3.14
C PHE A 93 -8.93 4.22 -1.92
N CYS A 94 -9.32 5.39 -1.40
CA CYS A 94 -10.29 5.51 -0.31
C CYS A 94 -11.64 4.90 -0.66
N ALA A 95 -12.14 5.11 -1.88
CA ALA A 95 -13.36 4.47 -2.36
C ALA A 95 -13.19 2.95 -2.44
N ALA A 96 -12.04 2.47 -2.94
CA ALA A 96 -11.76 1.05 -3.07
C ALA A 96 -11.72 0.32 -1.72
N VAL A 97 -11.01 0.85 -0.71
CA VAL A 97 -10.91 0.20 0.61
C VAL A 97 -12.26 0.22 1.35
N ARG A 98 -13.02 1.32 1.26
CA ARG A 98 -14.35 1.42 1.87
C ARG A 98 -15.36 0.48 1.19
N MET A 99 -15.31 0.38 -0.14
CA MET A 99 -16.11 -0.59 -0.89
C MET A 99 -15.72 -2.03 -0.53
N HIS A 100 -14.42 -2.29 -0.34
CA HIS A 100 -13.95 -3.60 0.09
C HIS A 100 -14.48 -3.96 1.49
N ARG A 101 -14.36 -3.04 2.46
CA ARG A 101 -14.92 -3.21 3.81
C ARG A 101 -16.42 -3.49 3.76
N TRP A 102 -17.18 -2.72 2.98
CA TRP A 102 -18.61 -2.94 2.77
C TRP A 102 -18.89 -4.35 2.22
N PHE A 103 -18.15 -4.77 1.18
CA PHE A 103 -18.30 -6.10 0.60
C PHE A 103 -17.98 -7.22 1.60
N GLN A 104 -16.90 -7.05 2.39
CA GLN A 104 -16.55 -8.01 3.43
C GLN A 104 -17.66 -8.12 4.48
N SER A 105 -18.15 -7.00 5.01
CA SER A 105 -19.20 -6.97 6.03
C SER A 105 -20.52 -7.62 5.59
N ARG A 106 -20.79 -7.66 4.28
CA ARG A 106 -22.06 -8.15 3.74
C ARG A 106 -22.01 -9.59 3.24
N PHE A 107 -20.85 -10.06 2.78
CA PHE A 107 -20.75 -11.32 2.05
C PHE A 107 -19.64 -12.27 2.55
N ILE A 108 -18.67 -11.78 3.32
CA ILE A 108 -17.49 -12.57 3.70
C ILE A 108 -17.31 -12.69 5.20
N ASP A 109 -17.66 -11.66 5.98
CA ASP A 109 -17.41 -11.66 7.42
C ASP A 109 -18.15 -12.84 8.08
N ILE A 110 -17.43 -13.96 8.20
CA ILE A 110 -17.70 -15.10 9.05
C ILE A 110 -16.94 -14.80 10.35
N CYS A 111 -17.45 -13.80 11.03
CA CYS A 111 -17.46 -13.72 12.48
C CYS A 111 -18.96 -13.69 12.84
#